data_AF-H4F2S1-F1
#
_entry.id   AF-H4F2S1-F1
#
_cell.length_a   1.000
_cell.length_b   1.000
_cell.length_c   1.000
_cell.angle_alpha   90.00
_cell.angle_beta   90.00
_cell.angle_gamma   90.00
#
_symmetry.space_group_name_H-M   'P 1'
#
loop_
_entity.id
_entity.type
_entity.pdbx_description
1 polymer ?
#
loop_
_entity_poly.entity_id
_entity_poly.type
_entity_poly.pdbx_seq_one_letter_code
_entity_poly.pdbx_strand_id
1 'polypeptide(L)'
;MPIARKTFFAGVRAAVFGGRLTADQVAGMEAILTRFERRGWGDPRCLAYMLATAHHETAARMQPVRETLAATDDEAIAILERAWRGGRLPWVATPYWRRDADAKSWLGRGLVQLTHKANYAAMSRVTGVDLVADPDLALRPDVAVAIMLAGMTEGTFTGHRLKDYFDGQKADWTGARRIINGLERAGKVAATARLFDAAIRAGL
;
A
#
# COMPACT_ATOMS: atom_id res chain seq x y z
N MET A 1 -17.39 14.67 -3.22
CA MET A 1 -17.31 15.72 -2.18
C MET A 1 -15.87 15.81 -1.73
N PRO A 2 -15.25 16.99 -1.61
CA PRO A 2 -13.88 17.10 -1.13
C PRO A 2 -13.81 16.89 0.39
N ILE A 3 -12.83 16.13 0.89
CA ILE A 3 -12.59 16.02 2.35
C ILE A 3 -11.87 17.28 2.83
N ALA A 4 -12.41 17.93 3.86
CA ALA A 4 -11.76 19.04 4.54
C ALA A 4 -10.42 18.62 5.16
N ARG A 5 -9.31 18.95 4.48
CA ARG A 5 -7.95 18.51 4.84
C ARG A 5 -7.55 18.87 6.27
N LYS A 6 -7.89 20.08 6.72
CA LYS A 6 -7.60 20.52 8.10
C LYS A 6 -8.22 19.59 9.14
N THR A 7 -9.48 19.22 8.96
CA THR A 7 -10.20 18.33 9.88
C THR A 7 -9.66 16.91 9.82
N PHE A 8 -9.44 16.38 8.61
CA PHE A 8 -8.83 15.06 8.41
C PHE A 8 -7.46 14.95 9.10
N PHE A 9 -6.55 15.89 8.83
CA PHE A 9 -5.20 15.87 9.40
C PHE A 9 -5.19 16.09 10.91
N ALA A 10 -6.11 16.87 11.46
CA ALA A 10 -6.28 16.98 12.91
C ALA A 10 -6.69 15.63 13.54
N GLY A 11 -7.64 14.92 12.93
CA GLY A 11 -8.11 13.61 13.40
C GLY A 11 -7.01 12.55 13.39
N VAL A 12 -6.34 12.35 12.25
CA VAL A 12 -5.31 11.31 12.12
C VAL A 12 -4.06 11.60 12.94
N ARG A 13 -3.70 12.87 13.15
CA ARG A 13 -2.53 13.26 13.96
C ARG A 13 -2.60 12.65 15.35
N ALA A 14 -3.74 12.79 16.04
CA ALA A 14 -3.92 12.24 17.37
C ALA A 14 -4.17 10.72 17.32
N ALA A 15 -5.12 10.29 16.49
CA ALA A 15 -5.62 8.92 16.53
C ALA A 15 -4.65 7.88 15.95
N VAL A 16 -3.92 8.25 14.89
CA VAL A 16 -3.08 7.30 14.13
C VAL A 16 -1.59 7.52 14.40
N PHE A 17 -1.15 8.77 14.50
CA PHE A 17 0.28 9.13 14.51
C PHE A 17 0.79 9.65 15.87
N GLY A 18 0.04 9.43 16.95
CA GLY A 18 0.52 9.71 18.32
C GLY A 18 0.80 11.20 18.60
N GLY A 19 0.08 12.10 17.93
CA GLY A 19 0.12 13.55 18.17
C GLY A 19 1.02 14.35 17.22
N ARG A 20 1.82 13.71 16.37
CA ARG A 20 2.74 14.41 15.46
C ARG A 20 2.63 13.85 14.03
N LEU A 21 2.85 14.71 13.05
CA LEU A 21 2.92 14.35 11.63
C LEU A 21 4.17 14.97 11.03
N THR A 22 4.91 14.20 10.26
CA THR A 22 6.01 14.72 9.42
C THR A 22 5.45 15.32 8.13
N ALA A 23 6.25 16.15 7.45
CA ALA A 23 5.90 16.68 6.14
C ALA A 23 5.65 15.55 5.12
N ASP A 24 6.49 14.52 5.15
CA ASP A 24 6.36 13.35 4.27
C ASP A 24 5.07 12.56 4.53
N GLN A 25 4.68 12.39 5.80
CA GLN A 25 3.42 11.72 6.13
C GLN A 25 2.22 12.50 5.58
N VAL A 26 2.24 13.83 5.72
CA VAL A 26 1.22 14.71 5.15
C VAL A 26 1.19 14.60 3.64
N ALA A 27 2.34 14.71 2.97
CA ALA A 27 2.44 14.64 1.51
C ALA A 27 1.94 13.31 0.95
N GLY A 28 2.30 12.19 1.60
CA GLY A 28 1.87 10.85 1.21
C GLY A 28 0.36 10.65 1.34
N MET A 29 -0.22 11.05 2.48
CA MET A 29 -1.67 11.03 2.68
C MET A 29 -2.39 11.95 1.68
N GLU A 30 -1.88 13.16 1.45
CA GLU A 30 -2.46 14.13 0.51
C GLU A 30 -2.49 13.58 -0.93
N ALA A 31 -1.43 12.90 -1.36
CA ALA A 31 -1.37 12.27 -2.67
C ALA A 31 -2.44 11.17 -2.85
N ILE A 32 -2.65 10.35 -1.82
CA ILE A 32 -3.69 9.30 -1.81
C ILE A 32 -5.09 9.93 -1.86
N LEU A 33 -5.37 10.89 -0.99
CA LEU A 33 -6.65 11.61 -0.92
C LEU A 33 -6.98 12.27 -2.26
N THR A 34 -6.02 13.02 -2.80
CA THR A 34 -6.17 13.75 -4.07
C THR A 34 -6.43 12.80 -5.23
N ARG A 35 -5.69 11.68 -5.32
CA ARG A 35 -5.89 10.72 -6.41
C ARG A 35 -7.23 10.00 -6.27
N PHE A 36 -7.65 9.67 -5.05
CA PHE A 36 -8.94 9.04 -4.79
C PHE A 36 -10.10 9.96 -5.21
N GLU A 37 -10.07 11.23 -4.79
CA GLU A 37 -11.08 12.23 -5.16
C GLU A 37 -11.17 12.45 -6.67
N ARG A 38 -10.03 12.48 -7.37
CA ARG A 38 -9.99 12.64 -8.83
C ARG A 38 -10.60 11.49 -9.63
N ARG A 39 -10.70 10.28 -9.07
CA ARG A 39 -11.30 9.11 -9.76
C ARG A 39 -12.83 9.12 -9.76
N GLY A 40 -13.44 10.06 -9.05
CA GLY A 40 -14.87 10.03 -8.73
C GLY A 40 -15.06 9.49 -7.32
N TRP A 41 -15.84 10.22 -6.53
CA TRP A 41 -16.04 9.93 -5.12
C TRP A 41 -16.74 8.57 -4.93
N GLY A 42 -16.12 7.66 -4.17
CA GLY A 42 -16.67 6.35 -3.81
C GLY A 42 -16.95 6.22 -2.32
N ASP A 43 -17.10 4.97 -1.86
CA ASP A 43 -17.28 4.67 -0.44
C ASP A 43 -16.05 5.13 0.39
N PRO A 44 -16.22 6.01 1.40
CA PRO A 44 -15.10 6.48 2.22
C PRO A 44 -14.38 5.36 2.97
N ARG A 45 -15.03 4.22 3.23
CA ARG A 45 -14.41 3.06 3.87
C ARG A 45 -13.28 2.48 3.00
N CYS A 46 -13.43 2.55 1.69
CA CYS A 46 -12.41 2.12 0.74
C CYS A 46 -11.14 2.95 0.88
N LEU A 47 -11.29 4.28 0.90
CA LEU A 47 -10.17 5.22 1.10
C LEU A 47 -9.51 5.02 2.47
N ALA A 48 -10.31 4.85 3.53
CA ALA A 48 -9.81 4.56 4.86
C ALA A 48 -8.95 3.29 4.89
N TYR A 49 -9.38 2.24 4.19
CA TYR A 49 -8.63 0.99 4.11
C TYR A 49 -7.34 1.12 3.29
N MET A 50 -7.35 1.89 2.20
CA MET A 50 -6.15 2.21 1.44
C MET A 50 -5.11 2.93 2.30
N LEU A 51 -5.52 3.95 3.07
CA LEU A 51 -4.64 4.69 3.98
C LEU A 51 -4.07 3.81 5.08
N ALA A 52 -4.88 2.94 5.68
CA ALA A 52 -4.41 1.99 6.69
C ALA A 52 -3.43 0.95 6.13
N THR A 53 -3.65 0.51 4.89
CA THR A 53 -2.72 -0.36 4.17
C THR A 53 -1.39 0.34 3.96
N ALA A 54 -1.40 1.54 3.37
CA ALA A 54 -0.19 2.34 3.18
C ALA A 54 0.54 2.57 4.52
N HIS A 55 -0.18 2.90 5.58
CA HIS A 55 0.39 3.05 6.91
C HIS A 55 1.06 1.75 7.41
N HIS A 56 0.42 0.60 7.24
CA HIS A 56 0.96 -0.68 7.68
C HIS A 56 2.21 -1.09 6.90
N GLU A 57 2.12 -1.07 5.56
CA GLU A 57 3.16 -1.59 4.66
C GLU A 57 4.40 -0.69 4.62
N THR A 58 4.25 0.60 4.92
CA THR A 58 5.36 1.57 4.87
C THR A 58 5.97 1.85 6.24
N ALA A 59 5.61 1.08 7.27
CA ALA A 59 6.00 1.32 8.66
C ALA A 59 5.65 2.75 9.13
N ALA A 60 4.41 3.18 8.87
CA ALA A 60 3.86 4.50 9.19
C ALA A 60 4.52 5.70 8.48
N ARG A 61 5.42 5.48 7.52
CA ARG A 61 6.04 6.59 6.76
C ARG A 61 5.06 7.27 5.80
N MET A 62 4.04 6.55 5.33
CA MET A 62 3.11 6.98 4.27
C MET A 62 3.82 7.34 2.96
N GLN A 63 5.05 6.86 2.77
CA GLN A 63 5.84 7.06 1.56
C GLN A 63 6.09 5.70 0.90
N PRO A 64 6.21 5.64 -0.43
CA PRO A 64 6.66 4.43 -1.11
C PRO A 64 8.00 3.97 -0.54
N VAL A 65 8.12 2.70 -0.17
CA VAL A 65 9.35 2.14 0.36
C VAL A 65 9.76 0.90 -0.39
N ARG A 66 11.05 0.64 -0.40
CA ARG A 66 11.61 -0.65 -0.78
C ARG A 66 11.43 -1.64 0.35
N GLU A 67 11.31 -2.91 0.01
CA GLU A 67 11.28 -4.01 0.97
C GLU A 67 12.45 -3.90 1.95
N THR A 68 12.21 -4.32 3.19
CA THR A 68 13.12 -4.16 4.33
C THR A 68 13.48 -2.70 4.67
N LEU A 69 12.85 -1.72 4.02
CA LEU A 69 13.09 -0.28 4.18
C LEU A 69 14.52 0.14 3.76
N ALA A 70 15.15 -0.66 2.91
CA ALA A 70 16.51 -0.47 2.42
C ALA A 70 16.61 0.70 1.42
N ALA A 71 17.76 1.38 1.42
CA ALA A 71 18.02 2.48 0.51
C ALA A 71 18.24 2.00 -0.93
N THR A 72 18.76 0.78 -1.10
CA THR A 72 19.09 0.20 -2.42
C THR A 72 18.55 -1.23 -2.56
N ASP A 73 18.45 -1.69 -3.80
CA ASP A 73 18.13 -3.09 -4.11
C ASP A 73 19.15 -4.06 -3.51
N ASP A 74 20.45 -3.76 -3.61
CA ASP A 74 21.49 -4.67 -3.12
C ASP A 74 21.42 -4.85 -1.61
N GLU A 75 21.12 -3.78 -0.86
CA GLU A 75 20.90 -3.85 0.57
C GLU A 75 19.66 -4.70 0.90
N ALA A 76 18.53 -4.47 0.22
CA ALA A 76 17.31 -5.24 0.41
C ALA A 76 17.54 -6.74 0.12
N ILE A 77 18.19 -7.03 -1.01
CA ILE A 77 18.55 -8.38 -1.44
C ILE A 77 19.44 -9.06 -0.40
N ALA A 78 20.46 -8.36 0.12
CA ALA A 78 21.36 -8.94 1.12
C ALA A 78 20.62 -9.29 2.43
N ILE A 79 19.67 -8.46 2.87
CA ILE A 79 18.84 -8.71 4.05
C ILE A 79 17.93 -9.92 3.82
N LEU A 80 17.23 -9.96 2.68
CA LEU A 80 16.32 -11.05 2.31
C LEU A 80 17.05 -12.38 2.11
N GLU A 81 18.21 -12.37 1.44
CA GLU A 81 19.06 -13.55 1.27
C GLU A 81 19.52 -14.11 2.63
N ARG A 82 19.97 -13.24 3.54
CA ARG A 82 20.38 -13.65 4.88
C ARG A 82 19.21 -14.26 5.66
N ALA A 83 18.01 -13.69 5.53
CA ALA A 83 16.82 -14.21 6.18
C ALA A 83 16.39 -15.58 5.60
N TRP A 84 16.41 -15.72 4.28
CA TRP A 84 16.02 -16.96 3.59
C TRP A 84 16.99 -18.10 3.86
N ARG A 85 18.31 -17.87 3.72
CA ARG A 85 19.35 -18.87 4.05
C ARG A 85 19.34 -19.28 5.52
N GLY A 86 18.94 -18.36 6.40
CA GLY A 86 18.73 -18.61 7.82
C GLY A 86 17.38 -19.26 8.17
N GLY A 87 16.57 -19.68 7.20
CA GLY A 87 15.30 -20.37 7.44
C GLY A 87 14.16 -19.49 7.98
N ARG A 88 14.30 -18.16 7.95
CA ARG A 88 13.30 -17.21 8.49
C ARG A 88 12.15 -16.89 7.53
N LEU A 89 12.23 -17.36 6.28
CA LEU A 89 11.24 -17.16 5.24
C LEU A 89 10.75 -18.51 4.65
N PRO A 90 10.23 -19.44 5.47
CA PRO A 90 9.90 -20.80 5.03
C PRO A 90 8.80 -20.87 3.96
N TRP A 91 7.99 -19.82 3.82
CA TRP A 91 6.94 -19.73 2.80
C TRP A 91 7.47 -19.31 1.41
N VAL A 92 8.74 -18.92 1.30
CA VAL A 92 9.33 -18.51 0.02
C VAL A 92 10.09 -19.69 -0.57
N ALA A 93 9.47 -20.40 -1.52
CA ALA A 93 10.14 -21.47 -2.25
C ALA A 93 11.18 -20.92 -3.26
N THR A 94 10.82 -19.86 -3.99
CA THR A 94 11.70 -19.21 -4.98
C THR A 94 11.93 -17.74 -4.60
N PRO A 95 13.18 -17.32 -4.38
CA PRO A 95 13.51 -15.98 -3.90
C PRO A 95 13.33 -14.92 -5.01
N TYR A 96 12.15 -14.32 -5.05
CA TYR A 96 11.75 -13.33 -6.07
C TYR A 96 12.58 -12.03 -6.06
N TRP A 97 13.33 -11.77 -5.00
CA TRP A 97 14.22 -10.62 -4.89
C TRP A 97 15.56 -10.83 -5.61
N ARG A 98 15.93 -12.06 -5.98
CA ARG A 98 17.15 -12.27 -6.76
C ARG A 98 17.02 -11.59 -8.11
N ARG A 99 18.13 -11.01 -8.57
CA ARG A 99 18.21 -10.41 -9.90
C ARG A 99 17.99 -11.49 -10.96
N ASP A 100 17.14 -11.21 -11.93
CA ASP A 100 16.95 -12.07 -13.10
C ASP A 100 18.06 -11.86 -14.15
N ALA A 101 17.95 -12.50 -15.32
CA ALA A 101 18.93 -12.40 -16.39
C ALA A 101 19.14 -10.97 -16.91
N ASP A 102 18.16 -10.07 -16.72
CA ASP A 102 18.22 -8.65 -17.09
C ASP A 102 18.72 -7.78 -15.93
N ALA A 103 19.30 -8.39 -14.89
CA ALA A 103 19.72 -7.76 -13.65
C ALA A 103 18.60 -7.10 -12.84
N LYS A 104 17.32 -7.44 -13.07
CA LYS A 104 16.16 -6.83 -12.39
C LYS A 104 15.69 -7.64 -11.19
N SER A 105 15.29 -6.95 -10.13
CA SER A 105 14.75 -7.57 -8.91
C SER A 105 13.26 -7.26 -8.73
N TRP A 106 12.49 -8.28 -8.38
CA TRP A 106 11.04 -8.21 -8.18
C TRP A 106 10.65 -8.17 -6.71
N LEU A 107 11.53 -7.62 -5.86
CA LEU A 107 11.29 -7.35 -4.45
C LEU A 107 10.16 -6.34 -4.23
N GLY A 108 9.69 -6.25 -2.98
CA GLY A 108 8.60 -5.37 -2.57
C GLY A 108 8.92 -3.89 -2.81
N ARG A 109 8.04 -3.16 -3.51
CA ARG A 109 8.12 -1.70 -3.64
C ARG A 109 6.78 -1.02 -3.45
N GLY A 110 6.82 0.26 -3.08
CA GLY A 110 5.65 1.13 -3.06
C GLY A 110 4.85 1.07 -1.77
N LEU A 111 3.63 1.61 -1.83
CA LEU A 111 2.71 1.74 -0.69
C LEU A 111 2.05 0.41 -0.28
N VAL A 112 2.13 -0.61 -1.13
CA VAL A 112 1.49 -1.93 -0.93
C VAL A 112 2.48 -3.09 -0.99
N GLN A 113 3.79 -2.80 -1.07
CA GLN A 113 4.84 -3.81 -1.23
C GLN A 113 4.59 -4.76 -2.41
N LEU A 114 4.51 -4.20 -3.62
CA LEU A 114 4.34 -4.97 -4.86
C LEU A 114 5.55 -5.90 -5.08
N THR A 115 5.32 -7.21 -5.13
CA THR A 115 6.34 -8.25 -5.35
C THR A 115 6.02 -9.08 -6.58
N HIS A 116 7.01 -9.81 -7.12
CA HIS A 116 6.93 -10.71 -8.28
C HIS A 116 6.73 -10.03 -9.65
N LYS A 117 7.50 -10.49 -10.66
CA LYS A 117 7.48 -9.96 -12.04
C LYS A 117 6.08 -9.90 -12.65
N ALA A 118 5.25 -10.90 -12.39
CA ALA A 118 3.87 -10.96 -12.90
C ALA A 118 3.02 -9.78 -12.39
N ASN A 119 3.18 -9.37 -11.13
CA ASN A 119 2.43 -8.25 -10.57
C ASN A 119 2.96 -6.91 -11.11
N TYR A 120 4.27 -6.77 -11.31
CA TYR A 120 4.85 -5.60 -11.99
C TYR A 120 4.33 -5.48 -13.42
N ALA A 121 4.25 -6.59 -14.17
CA ALA A 121 3.67 -6.61 -15.52
C ALA A 121 2.17 -6.27 -15.52
N ALA A 122 1.41 -6.80 -14.55
CA ALA A 122 -0.01 -6.45 -14.39
C ALA A 122 -0.17 -4.95 -14.11
N MET A 123 0.59 -4.40 -13.17
CA MET A 123 0.55 -2.98 -12.81
C MET A 123 1.09 -2.07 -13.91
N SER A 124 1.97 -2.56 -14.78
CA SER A 124 2.41 -1.80 -15.95
C SER A 124 1.25 -1.50 -16.89
N ARG A 125 0.40 -2.51 -17.16
CA ARG A 125 -0.80 -2.34 -17.99
C ARG A 125 -1.81 -1.38 -17.38
N VAL A 126 -1.98 -1.43 -16.06
CA VAL A 126 -2.98 -0.61 -15.37
C VAL A 126 -2.53 0.84 -15.19
N THR A 127 -1.24 1.07 -14.97
CA THR A 127 -0.69 2.41 -14.77
C THR A 127 -0.24 3.10 -16.05
N GLY A 128 0.00 2.33 -17.12
CA GLY A 128 0.63 2.82 -18.35
C GLY A 128 2.13 3.10 -18.19
N VAL A 129 2.74 2.67 -17.09
CA VAL A 129 4.16 2.85 -16.77
C VAL A 129 4.86 1.51 -16.91
N ASP A 130 6.00 1.45 -17.61
CA ASP A 130 6.71 0.19 -17.80
C ASP A 130 7.54 -0.20 -16.57
N LEU A 131 6.86 -0.78 -15.57
CA LEU A 131 7.46 -1.26 -14.33
C LEU A 131 8.30 -2.53 -14.55
N VAL A 132 8.16 -3.20 -15.71
CA VAL A 132 8.99 -4.36 -16.06
C VAL A 132 10.32 -3.89 -16.64
N ALA A 133 10.32 -2.81 -17.42
CA ALA A 133 11.54 -2.14 -17.86
C ALA A 133 12.29 -1.53 -16.67
N ASP A 134 11.59 -0.80 -15.80
CA ASP A 134 12.16 -0.13 -14.63
C ASP A 134 11.30 -0.35 -13.35
N PRO A 135 11.64 -1.36 -12.53
CA PRO A 135 10.92 -1.65 -11.29
C PRO A 135 10.95 -0.53 -10.25
N ASP A 136 11.97 0.33 -10.26
CA ASP A 136 12.10 1.41 -9.27
C ASP A 136 11.06 2.52 -9.48
N LEU A 137 10.41 2.57 -10.65
CA LEU A 137 9.25 3.45 -10.87
C LEU A 137 8.11 3.18 -9.88
N ALA A 138 8.00 1.97 -9.30
CA ALA A 138 7.04 1.67 -8.24
C ALA A 138 7.32 2.43 -6.91
N LEU A 139 8.48 3.06 -6.77
CA LEU A 139 8.83 3.95 -5.66
C LEU A 139 8.47 5.42 -5.94
N ARG A 140 8.10 5.77 -7.18
CA ARG A 140 7.64 7.13 -7.51
C ARG A 140 6.27 7.35 -6.86
N PRO A 141 6.06 8.43 -6.08
CA PRO A 141 4.81 8.62 -5.31
C PRO A 141 3.52 8.54 -6.13
N ASP A 142 3.47 9.16 -7.31
CA ASP A 142 2.31 9.13 -8.19
C ASP A 142 2.01 7.73 -8.74
N VAL A 143 3.06 6.97 -9.08
CA VAL A 143 2.95 5.59 -9.57
C VAL A 143 2.52 4.65 -8.46
N ALA A 144 3.13 4.77 -7.27
CA ALA A 144 2.79 3.95 -6.11
C ALA A 144 1.32 4.15 -5.67
N VAL A 145 0.83 5.40 -5.69
CA VAL A 145 -0.58 5.70 -5.44
C VAL A 145 -1.46 5.12 -6.55
N ALA A 146 -1.06 5.22 -7.82
CA ALA A 146 -1.81 4.63 -8.93
C ALA A 146 -1.91 3.09 -8.83
N ILE A 147 -0.81 2.41 -8.51
CA ILE A 147 -0.72 0.97 -8.24
C ILE A 147 -1.69 0.59 -7.12
N MET A 148 -1.60 1.26 -5.96
CA MET A 148 -2.44 0.96 -4.80
C MET A 148 -3.93 1.11 -5.14
N LEU A 149 -4.33 2.27 -5.67
CA LEU A 149 -5.73 2.55 -5.94
C LEU A 149 -6.29 1.60 -7.00
N ALA A 150 -5.54 1.35 -8.07
CA ALA A 150 -5.99 0.44 -9.10
C ALA A 150 -6.07 -1.00 -8.60
N GLY A 151 -4.99 -1.52 -8.02
CA GLY A 151 -4.93 -2.92 -7.66
C GLY A 151 -5.88 -3.30 -6.54
N MET A 152 -6.15 -2.40 -5.58
CA MET A 152 -7.16 -2.64 -4.55
C MET A 152 -8.60 -2.53 -5.07
N THR A 153 -8.84 -1.71 -6.10
CA THR A 153 -10.17 -1.57 -6.72
C THR A 153 -10.48 -2.73 -7.67
N GLU A 154 -9.51 -3.15 -8.47
CA GLU A 154 -9.66 -4.16 -9.52
C GLU A 154 -9.32 -5.57 -9.05
N GLY A 155 -8.61 -5.71 -7.92
CA GLY A 155 -8.27 -6.99 -7.31
C GLY A 155 -7.09 -7.67 -7.98
N THR A 156 -6.20 -6.91 -8.61
CA THR A 156 -5.08 -7.45 -9.40
C THR A 156 -3.96 -8.06 -8.56
N PHE A 157 -3.97 -7.88 -7.24
CA PHE A 157 -2.96 -8.45 -6.35
C PHE A 157 -3.28 -9.91 -5.99
N THR A 158 -4.51 -10.17 -5.55
CA THR A 158 -4.93 -11.48 -5.01
C THR A 158 -6.28 -11.98 -5.55
N GLY A 159 -6.93 -11.21 -6.42
CA GLY A 159 -8.31 -11.44 -6.87
C GLY A 159 -9.37 -10.74 -6.01
N HIS A 160 -9.01 -10.27 -4.81
CA HIS A 160 -9.93 -9.62 -3.88
C HIS A 160 -9.96 -8.10 -4.07
N ARG A 161 -11.16 -7.52 -4.07
CA ARG A 161 -11.39 -6.07 -4.31
C ARG A 161 -11.98 -5.39 -3.09
N LEU A 162 -11.78 -4.08 -2.99
CA LEU A 162 -12.41 -3.26 -1.95
C LEU A 162 -13.94 -3.43 -1.88
N LYS A 163 -14.61 -3.47 -3.03
CA LYS A 163 -16.07 -3.66 -3.09
C LYS A 163 -16.55 -5.03 -2.59
N ASP A 164 -15.66 -6.01 -2.53
CA ASP A 164 -16.01 -7.33 -1.98
C ASP A 164 -16.13 -7.27 -0.45
N TYR A 165 -15.64 -6.19 0.21
CA TYR A 165 -15.66 -6.01 1.67
C TYR A 165 -16.43 -4.78 2.14
N PHE A 166 -16.53 -3.76 1.30
CA PHE A 166 -17.23 -2.51 1.58
C PHE A 166 -18.28 -2.27 0.49
N ASP A 167 -19.53 -2.56 0.82
CA ASP A 167 -20.67 -2.38 -0.10
C ASP A 167 -21.98 -2.23 0.69
N GLY A 168 -22.75 -1.18 0.43
CA GLY A 168 -23.95 -0.84 1.20
C GLY A 168 -23.67 -0.82 2.72
N GLN A 169 -24.35 -1.68 3.49
CA GLN A 169 -24.13 -1.81 4.92
C GLN A 169 -22.94 -2.72 5.30
N LYS A 170 -22.40 -3.50 4.36
CA LYS A 170 -21.26 -4.39 4.59
C LYS A 170 -19.99 -3.58 4.86
N ALA A 171 -19.31 -3.91 5.96
CA ALA A 171 -18.01 -3.32 6.31
C ALA A 171 -17.11 -4.36 6.98
N ASP A 172 -16.45 -5.19 6.17
CA ASP A 172 -15.52 -6.21 6.65
C ASP A 172 -14.06 -5.73 6.60
N TRP A 173 -13.68 -4.98 7.64
CA TRP A 173 -12.34 -4.40 7.79
C TRP A 173 -11.24 -5.45 7.99
N THR A 174 -11.57 -6.60 8.59
CA THR A 174 -10.59 -7.65 8.88
C THR A 174 -10.35 -8.50 7.64
N GLY A 175 -11.43 -8.95 6.98
CA GLY A 175 -11.36 -9.75 5.76
C GLY A 175 -10.73 -9.01 4.59
N ALA A 176 -10.87 -7.68 4.53
CA ALA A 176 -10.25 -6.83 3.51
C ALA A 176 -8.72 -6.97 3.43
N ARG A 177 -8.06 -7.56 4.44
CA ARG A 177 -6.60 -7.81 4.39
C ARG A 177 -6.22 -8.68 3.19
N ARG A 178 -7.13 -9.58 2.80
CA ARG A 178 -7.02 -10.47 1.62
C ARG A 178 -6.80 -9.73 0.30
N ILE A 179 -7.10 -8.44 0.22
CA ILE A 179 -6.79 -7.61 -0.96
C ILE A 179 -5.27 -7.54 -1.20
N ILE A 180 -4.47 -7.55 -0.14
CA ILE A 180 -3.01 -7.36 -0.21
C ILE A 180 -2.26 -8.66 0.07
N ASN A 181 -2.65 -9.39 1.11
CA ASN A 181 -1.97 -10.60 1.56
C ASN A 181 -2.94 -11.50 2.36
N GLY A 182 -2.48 -12.60 2.95
CA GLY A 182 -3.28 -13.36 3.91
C GLY A 182 -3.62 -12.57 5.19
N LEU A 183 -4.24 -13.21 6.18
CA LEU A 183 -4.85 -12.53 7.33
C LEU A 183 -3.85 -12.09 8.42
N GLU A 184 -2.55 -12.22 8.17
CA GLU A 184 -1.52 -11.72 9.09
C GLU A 184 -1.73 -10.21 9.36
N ARG A 185 -1.73 -9.86 10.66
CA ARG A 185 -1.93 -8.49 11.15
C ARG A 185 -3.28 -7.85 10.73
N ALA A 186 -4.23 -8.62 10.20
CA ALA A 186 -5.53 -8.10 9.75
C ALA A 186 -6.25 -7.26 10.82
N GLY A 187 -6.26 -7.71 12.08
CA GLY A 187 -6.87 -6.96 13.18
C GLY A 187 -6.22 -5.59 13.43
N LYS A 188 -4.89 -5.48 13.28
CA LYS A 188 -4.16 -4.20 13.42
C LYS A 188 -4.52 -3.25 12.27
N VAL A 189 -4.50 -3.74 11.03
CA VAL A 189 -4.87 -2.94 9.86
C VAL A 189 -6.32 -2.48 9.95
N ALA A 190 -7.22 -3.38 10.35
CA ALA A 190 -8.65 -3.07 10.55
C ALA A 190 -8.87 -1.98 11.61
N ALA A 191 -8.18 -2.07 12.75
CA ALA A 191 -8.25 -1.05 13.79
C ALA A 191 -7.77 0.31 13.27
N THR A 192 -6.62 0.36 12.60
CA THR A 192 -6.10 1.59 11.98
C THR A 192 -7.04 2.14 10.90
N ALA A 193 -7.66 1.28 10.08
CA ALA A 193 -8.61 1.68 9.04
C ALA A 193 -9.84 2.37 9.62
N ARG A 194 -10.37 1.89 10.76
CA ARG A 194 -11.50 2.55 11.44
C ARG A 194 -11.14 3.95 11.96
N LEU A 195 -9.89 4.16 12.38
CA LEU A 195 -9.42 5.49 12.79
C LEU A 195 -9.32 6.45 11.60
N PHE A 196 -8.84 5.96 10.45
CA PHE A 196 -8.88 6.75 9.21
C PHE A 196 -10.31 7.04 8.75
N ASP A 197 -11.23 6.06 8.82
CA ASP A 197 -12.64 6.25 8.45
C ASP A 197 -13.30 7.34 9.33
N ALA A 198 -13.06 7.32 10.63
CA ALA A 198 -13.55 8.36 11.54
C ALA A 198 -13.02 9.76 11.17
N ALA A 199 -11.73 9.89 10.85
CA ALA A 199 -11.13 11.16 10.46
C ALA A 199 -11.62 11.65 9.08
N ILE A 200 -11.85 10.75 8.13
CA ILE A 200 -12.46 11.07 6.83
C ILE A 200 -13.87 11.58 7.04
N ARG A 201 -14.70 10.84 7.79
CA ARG A 201 -16.10 11.23 8.07
C ARG A 201 -16.22 12.57 8.78
N ALA A 202 -15.31 12.89 9.69
CA ALA A 202 -15.28 14.20 10.33
C ALA A 202 -14.99 15.35 9.35
N GLY A 203 -14.31 15.05 8.23
CA GLY A 203 -14.00 16.02 7.18
C GLY A 203 -14.95 16.00 5.98
N LEU A 204 -15.99 15.15 5.98
CA LEU A 204 -17.04 15.13 4.96
C LEU A 204 -18.21 16.02 5.37
#